data_AF-A0A812T8A4-F1
#
_entry.id   AF-A0A812T8A4-F1
#
_cell.length_a   1.000
_cell.length_b   1.000
_cell.length_c   1.000
_cell.angle_alpha   90.00
_cell.angle_beta   90.00
_cell.angle_gamma   90.00
#
_symmetry.space_group_name_H-M   'P 1'
#
loop_
_entity.id
_entity.type
_entity.pdbx_description
1 polymer ?
#
loop_
_entity_poly.entity_id
_entity_poly.type
_entity_poly.pdbx_seq_one_letter_code
_entity_poly.pdbx_strand_id
1 'polypeptide(L)'
;MEPPKLVLHHVGVSQRGTIMAALSPNDRGEATRFEEYVRTAPFAPFMREVLHVIEEELGLTSYHLRVLPWPGAATDLPAAASGDEPLALFLLTEGARPVCEAAAAAGFLVYVAGTNAVVRFIPAMPNADDLDAPIIYQDASGKHVEVPGLTLRSCLIRGEEPEAIVRCSLDFQGRSCYVVVMAPNSRASLAASKNSEVVRRQSELDDEELATFWRVGAEASESHGGFDEMHLNAGNFQNVAHMHLKVWIDLTKFESLWSGQDVYEKLYAERKRREKPKKGAPAEAAPAEELDEELAAAIALSMEQS
;
A
#
# COMPACT_ATOMS: atom_id res chain seq x y z
N MET A 1 10.54 -8.43 30.49
CA MET A 1 11.01 -9.44 29.51
C MET A 1 11.20 -8.70 28.20
N GLU A 2 12.42 -8.64 27.68
CA GLU A 2 12.62 -8.15 26.31
C GLU A 2 12.13 -9.21 25.34
N PRO A 3 11.16 -8.90 24.47
CA PRO A 3 10.57 -9.89 23.59
C PRO A 3 11.50 -10.16 22.40
N PRO A 4 11.54 -11.40 21.88
CA PRO A 4 12.17 -11.67 20.59
C PRO A 4 11.41 -10.92 19.49
N LYS A 5 12.00 -9.83 19.01
CA LYS A 5 11.53 -8.98 17.90
C LYS A 5 12.29 -9.32 16.62
N LEU A 6 12.32 -10.58 16.23
CA LEU A 6 13.12 -10.97 15.06
C LEU A 6 12.26 -10.85 13.80
N VAL A 7 12.50 -9.79 13.04
CA VAL A 7 12.14 -9.72 11.63
C VAL A 7 13.27 -10.35 10.84
N LEU A 8 12.97 -11.44 10.13
CA LEU A 8 13.89 -11.96 9.13
C LEU A 8 13.71 -11.14 7.87
N HIS A 9 14.80 -10.60 7.34
CA HIS A 9 14.73 -9.85 6.10
C HIS A 9 15.87 -10.19 5.13
N HIS A 10 15.57 -10.02 3.85
CA HIS A 10 16.51 -10.11 2.74
C HIS A 10 16.43 -8.81 1.96
N VAL A 11 17.59 -8.26 1.55
CA VAL A 11 17.69 -7.01 0.80
C VAL A 11 18.41 -7.27 -0.52
N GLY A 12 17.91 -6.68 -1.58
CA GLY A 12 18.54 -6.65 -2.90
C GLY A 12 18.34 -5.30 -3.55
N VAL A 13 19.08 -5.04 -4.63
CA VAL A 13 18.99 -3.80 -5.40
C VAL A 13 18.71 -4.16 -6.85
N SER A 14 17.70 -3.54 -7.46
CA SER A 14 17.40 -3.73 -8.87
C SER A 14 18.44 -3.05 -9.76
N GLN A 15 18.49 -3.42 -11.05
CA GLN A 15 19.35 -2.75 -12.03
C GLN A 15 19.08 -1.23 -12.16
N ARG A 16 17.90 -0.76 -11.71
CA ARG A 16 17.50 0.66 -11.71
C ARG A 16 17.76 1.36 -10.37
N GLY A 17 18.55 0.75 -9.48
CA GLY A 17 18.85 1.30 -8.16
C GLY A 17 17.68 1.29 -7.17
N THR A 18 16.61 0.53 -7.46
CA THR A 18 15.51 0.34 -6.51
C THR A 18 15.93 -0.62 -5.42
N ILE A 19 15.83 -0.22 -4.16
CA ILE A 19 16.08 -1.10 -3.02
C ILE A 19 14.82 -1.95 -2.82
N MET A 20 15.01 -3.27 -2.80
CA MET A 20 13.97 -4.26 -2.59
C MET A 20 14.26 -4.99 -1.28
N ALA A 21 13.26 -5.13 -0.42
CA ALA A 21 13.37 -5.90 0.82
C ALA A 21 12.18 -6.85 0.98
N ALA A 22 12.46 -8.07 1.39
CA ALA A 22 11.47 -9.05 1.82
C ALA A 22 11.62 -9.22 3.33
N LEU A 23 10.52 -9.17 4.08
CA LEU A 23 10.49 -9.27 5.53
C LEU A 23 9.38 -10.22 5.97
N SER A 24 9.63 -11.04 6.99
CA SER A 24 8.63 -11.91 7.61
C SER A 24 8.85 -12.02 9.11
N PRO A 25 7.79 -12.23 9.91
CA PRO A 25 7.94 -12.48 11.33
C PRO A 25 8.65 -13.83 11.54
N ASN A 26 9.61 -13.89 12.45
CA ASN A 26 10.30 -15.13 12.82
C ASN A 26 9.54 -15.92 13.91
N ASP A 27 8.58 -15.29 14.58
CA ASP A 27 7.72 -15.90 15.60
C ASP A 27 6.30 -15.34 15.47
N ARG A 28 5.33 -16.20 15.15
CA ARG A 28 3.93 -15.81 14.91
C ARG A 28 2.93 -16.36 15.93
N GLY A 29 3.40 -17.16 16.90
CA GLY A 29 2.49 -17.99 17.71
C GLY A 29 1.61 -18.90 16.85
N GLU A 30 0.30 -18.90 17.10
CA GLU A 30 -0.68 -19.80 16.45
C GLU A 30 -1.29 -19.24 15.15
N ALA A 31 -1.08 -17.96 14.81
CA ALA A 31 -1.74 -17.32 13.68
C ALA A 31 -1.24 -17.89 12.34
N THR A 32 -2.15 -18.38 11.49
CA THR A 32 -1.78 -19.05 10.23
C THR A 32 -1.82 -18.15 9.00
N ARG A 33 -2.44 -16.96 9.13
CA ARG A 33 -2.64 -15.96 8.08
C ARG A 33 -2.55 -14.54 8.64
N PHE A 34 -2.37 -13.56 7.76
CA PHE A 34 -2.19 -12.17 8.18
C PHE A 34 -3.41 -11.60 8.92
N GLU A 35 -4.62 -11.97 8.52
CA GLU A 35 -5.87 -11.52 9.15
C GLU A 35 -5.98 -11.97 10.61
N GLU A 36 -5.42 -13.13 10.95
CA GLU A 36 -5.30 -13.58 12.34
C GLU A 36 -4.18 -12.83 13.05
N TYR A 37 -3.02 -12.72 12.40
CA TYR A 37 -1.83 -12.10 12.97
C TYR A 37 -2.04 -10.65 13.38
N VAL A 38 -2.74 -9.85 12.56
CA VAL A 38 -3.00 -8.42 12.84
C VAL A 38 -3.82 -8.17 14.11
N ARG A 39 -4.48 -9.21 14.64
CA ARG A 39 -5.25 -9.14 15.90
C ARG A 39 -4.44 -9.52 17.13
N THR A 40 -3.22 -10.00 16.93
CA THR A 40 -2.34 -10.48 18.01
C THR A 40 -1.52 -9.34 18.59
N ALA A 41 -1.14 -9.45 19.87
CA ALA A 41 -0.27 -8.46 20.52
C ALA A 41 1.10 -8.25 19.83
N PRO A 42 1.72 -9.27 19.21
CA PRO A 42 2.96 -9.09 18.44
C PRO A 42 2.86 -8.23 17.17
N PHE A 43 1.66 -7.96 16.63
CA PHE A 43 1.52 -7.27 15.35
C PHE A 43 2.17 -5.87 15.31
N ALA A 44 1.79 -4.98 16.25
CA ALA A 44 2.31 -3.62 16.25
C ALA A 44 3.84 -3.59 16.44
N PRO A 45 4.42 -4.33 17.40
CA PRO A 45 5.88 -4.47 17.51
C PRO A 45 6.56 -4.96 16.22
N PHE A 46 5.99 -5.98 15.55
CA PHE A 46 6.51 -6.45 14.26
C PHE A 46 6.50 -5.35 13.21
N MET A 47 5.37 -4.63 13.06
CA MET A 47 5.31 -3.56 12.07
C MET A 47 6.20 -2.37 12.42
N ARG A 48 6.45 -2.07 13.70
CA ARG A 48 7.45 -1.06 14.08
C ARG A 48 8.84 -1.44 13.60
N GLU A 49 9.21 -2.71 13.77
CA GLU A 49 10.50 -3.21 13.31
C GLU A 49 10.60 -3.17 11.79
N VAL A 50 9.55 -3.55 11.06
CA VAL A 50 9.51 -3.40 9.60
C VAL A 50 9.69 -1.95 9.18
N LEU A 51 9.00 -1.00 9.83
CA LEU A 51 9.14 0.43 9.52
C LEU A 51 10.53 0.97 9.88
N HIS A 52 11.14 0.50 10.96
CA HIS A 52 12.51 0.82 11.34
C HIS A 52 13.50 0.37 10.26
N VAL A 53 13.41 -0.87 9.80
CA VAL A 53 14.24 -1.39 8.70
C VAL A 53 14.06 -0.53 7.44
N ILE A 54 12.82 -0.19 7.08
CA ILE A 54 12.53 0.58 5.85
C ILE A 54 13.06 2.01 5.95
N GLU A 55 12.69 2.74 6.99
CA GLU A 55 12.87 4.20 7.06
C GLU A 55 14.22 4.59 7.69
N GLU A 56 14.76 3.78 8.60
CA GLU A 56 16.00 4.08 9.32
C GLU A 56 17.19 3.28 8.78
N GLU A 57 17.09 1.95 8.67
CA GLU A 57 18.22 1.12 8.22
C GLU A 57 18.48 1.27 6.71
N LEU A 58 17.44 1.15 5.89
CA LEU A 58 17.51 1.31 4.44
C LEU A 58 17.42 2.78 4.00
N GLY A 59 17.01 3.67 4.91
CA GLY A 59 16.88 5.10 4.69
C GLY A 59 15.79 5.48 3.67
N LEU A 60 14.83 4.60 3.39
CA LEU A 60 13.85 4.79 2.33
C LEU A 60 12.90 5.94 2.65
N THR A 61 12.92 6.97 1.82
CA THR A 61 12.01 8.12 1.95
C THR A 61 10.73 7.96 1.13
N SER A 62 10.78 7.11 0.11
CA SER A 62 9.67 6.75 -0.76
C SER A 62 9.66 5.24 -0.96
N TYR A 63 8.57 4.58 -0.61
CA TYR A 63 8.44 3.13 -0.80
C TYR A 63 7.00 2.67 -1.08
N HIS A 64 6.91 1.52 -1.72
CA HIS A 64 5.75 0.64 -1.71
C HIS A 64 5.96 -0.40 -0.62
N LEU A 65 5.06 -0.45 0.36
CA LEU A 65 4.99 -1.54 1.34
C LEU A 65 3.81 -2.44 0.97
N ARG A 66 4.08 -3.71 0.76
CA ARG A 66 3.10 -4.71 0.32
C ARG A 66 3.06 -5.86 1.32
N VAL A 67 1.87 -6.29 1.71
CA VAL A 67 1.64 -7.55 2.44
C VAL A 67 0.97 -8.51 1.47
N LEU A 68 1.60 -9.66 1.28
CA LEU A 68 1.19 -10.68 0.32
C LEU A 68 0.87 -11.97 1.07
N PRO A 69 -0.31 -12.57 0.89
CA PRO A 69 -0.59 -13.90 1.44
C PRO A 69 0.38 -14.94 0.85
N TRP A 70 0.83 -15.88 1.69
CA TRP A 70 1.70 -16.96 1.26
C TRP A 70 0.90 -18.25 0.98
N PRO A 71 1.09 -18.94 -0.17
CA PRO A 71 0.21 -20.05 -0.57
C PRO A 71 0.35 -21.31 0.30
N GLY A 72 1.50 -21.49 0.95
CA GLY A 72 1.73 -22.58 1.90
C GLY A 72 3.16 -23.07 1.93
N ALA A 73 3.69 -23.63 0.83
CA ALA A 73 5.05 -24.18 0.81
C ALA A 73 6.11 -23.09 0.60
N ALA A 74 7.31 -23.27 1.14
CA ALA A 74 8.43 -22.32 1.01
C ALA A 74 8.90 -22.11 -0.45
N THR A 75 8.58 -23.05 -1.35
CA THR A 75 8.86 -22.95 -2.78
C THR A 75 7.74 -22.27 -3.57
N ASP A 76 6.58 -22.06 -2.96
CA ASP A 76 5.47 -21.39 -3.62
C ASP A 76 5.74 -19.88 -3.64
N LEU A 77 5.43 -19.23 -4.76
CA LEU A 77 5.46 -17.78 -4.85
C LEU A 77 4.04 -17.22 -4.62
N PRO A 78 3.88 -16.09 -3.93
CA PRO A 78 2.60 -15.41 -3.83
C PRO A 78 2.01 -15.13 -5.22
N ALA A 79 0.68 -15.20 -5.36
CA ALA A 79 0.02 -14.95 -6.65
C ALA A 79 0.40 -13.58 -7.22
N ALA A 80 0.52 -12.56 -6.36
CA ALA A 80 0.97 -11.21 -6.73
C ALA A 80 2.39 -11.16 -7.31
N ALA A 81 3.28 -12.09 -6.95
CA ALA A 81 4.62 -12.18 -7.53
C ALA A 81 4.60 -12.67 -8.99
N SER A 82 3.57 -13.44 -9.38
CA SER A 82 3.43 -13.89 -10.79
C SER A 82 3.22 -12.73 -11.77
N GLY A 83 2.71 -11.59 -11.30
CA GLY A 83 2.53 -10.37 -12.09
C GLY A 83 3.67 -9.35 -11.93
N ASP A 84 4.66 -9.63 -11.09
CA ASP A 84 5.76 -8.74 -10.73
C ASP A 84 7.09 -9.49 -10.89
N GLU A 85 7.58 -9.52 -12.13
CA GLU A 85 8.81 -10.24 -12.49
C GLU A 85 10.01 -9.86 -11.62
N PRO A 86 10.27 -8.57 -11.29
CA PRO A 86 11.31 -8.19 -10.33
C PRO A 86 11.16 -8.86 -8.96
N LEU A 87 9.94 -8.89 -8.40
CA LEU A 87 9.67 -9.56 -7.13
C LEU A 87 9.90 -11.07 -7.22
N ALA A 88 9.40 -11.71 -8.29
CA ALA A 88 9.58 -13.15 -8.48
C ALA A 88 11.07 -13.52 -8.57
N LEU A 89 11.85 -12.80 -9.38
CA LEU A 89 13.29 -13.03 -9.51
C LEU A 89 14.03 -12.78 -8.19
N PHE A 90 13.64 -11.74 -7.43
CA PHE A 90 14.22 -11.42 -6.14
C PHE A 90 14.02 -12.56 -5.12
N LEU A 91 12.80 -13.12 -5.04
CA LEU A 91 12.47 -14.20 -4.11
C LEU A 91 13.08 -15.56 -4.49
N LEU A 92 13.52 -15.73 -5.74
CA LEU A 92 14.18 -16.95 -6.23
C LEU A 92 15.69 -16.98 -5.93
N THR A 93 16.26 -15.91 -5.38
CA THR A 93 17.68 -15.88 -5.00
C THR A 93 17.95 -16.80 -3.80
N GLU A 94 19.14 -17.41 -3.74
CA GLU A 94 19.49 -18.29 -2.60
C GLU A 94 19.46 -17.54 -1.26
N GLY A 95 19.81 -16.24 -1.27
CA GLY A 95 19.77 -15.37 -0.10
C GLY A 95 18.35 -15.09 0.43
N ALA A 96 17.32 -15.23 -0.41
CA ALA A 96 15.92 -15.06 -0.02
C ALA A 96 15.33 -16.30 0.67
N ARG A 97 16.00 -17.47 0.62
CA ARG A 97 15.43 -18.71 1.18
C ARG A 97 14.99 -18.58 2.65
N PRO A 98 15.78 -18.01 3.58
CA PRO A 98 15.36 -17.91 4.98
C PRO A 98 14.09 -17.06 5.17
N VAL A 99 13.92 -15.98 4.38
CA VAL A 99 12.71 -15.15 4.45
C VAL A 99 11.51 -15.86 3.81
N CYS A 100 11.70 -16.61 2.72
CA CYS A 100 10.63 -17.43 2.12
C CYS A 100 10.17 -18.56 3.05
N GLU A 101 11.10 -19.20 3.77
CA GLU A 101 10.77 -20.20 4.80
C GLU A 101 10.01 -19.57 5.96
N ALA A 102 10.42 -18.39 6.42
CA ALA A 102 9.69 -17.63 7.43
C ALA A 102 8.32 -17.17 6.92
N ALA A 103 8.20 -16.76 5.67
CA ALA A 103 6.94 -16.34 5.05
C ALA A 103 5.96 -17.51 4.90
N ALA A 104 6.45 -18.68 4.47
CA ALA A 104 5.67 -19.91 4.43
C ALA A 104 5.21 -20.34 5.82
N ALA A 105 6.15 -20.28 6.78
CA ALA A 105 5.84 -20.50 8.17
C ALA A 105 4.96 -19.40 8.76
N ALA A 106 4.82 -18.21 8.14
CA ALA A 106 3.99 -17.08 8.58
C ALA A 106 2.64 -16.97 7.86
N GLY A 107 2.48 -17.64 6.72
CA GLY A 107 1.31 -17.51 5.86
C GLY A 107 1.22 -16.16 5.14
N PHE A 108 2.26 -15.32 5.23
CA PHE A 108 2.36 -14.06 4.52
C PHE A 108 3.81 -13.57 4.41
N LEU A 109 4.03 -12.67 3.46
CA LEU A 109 5.28 -11.95 3.24
C LEU A 109 5.02 -10.44 3.29
N VAL A 110 5.95 -9.69 3.87
CA VAL A 110 6.04 -8.25 3.67
C VAL A 110 7.10 -7.96 2.61
N TYR A 111 6.73 -7.25 1.56
CA TYR A 111 7.65 -6.84 0.50
C TYR A 111 7.70 -5.32 0.39
N VAL A 112 8.90 -4.80 0.20
CA VAL A 112 9.18 -3.37 0.06
C VAL A 112 9.95 -3.13 -1.20
N ALA A 113 9.51 -2.14 -1.98
CA ALA A 113 10.30 -1.58 -3.08
C ALA A 113 10.37 -0.06 -2.90
N GLY A 114 11.57 0.50 -2.81
CA GLY A 114 11.76 1.90 -2.47
C GLY A 114 12.96 2.57 -3.12
N THR A 115 13.00 3.89 -2.95
CA THR A 115 14.05 4.78 -3.45
C THR A 115 14.18 6.02 -2.57
N ASN A 116 15.34 6.67 -2.68
CA ASN A 116 15.65 7.96 -2.07
C ASN A 116 15.60 9.13 -3.07
N ALA A 117 14.95 8.91 -4.21
CA ALA A 117 14.83 9.88 -5.28
C ALA A 117 14.10 11.17 -4.87
N VAL A 118 14.33 12.21 -5.67
CA VAL A 118 13.85 13.59 -5.46
C VAL A 118 12.34 13.65 -5.20
N VAL A 119 11.96 14.46 -4.21
CA VAL A 119 10.57 14.65 -3.78
C VAL A 119 9.74 15.32 -4.88
N ARG A 120 8.66 14.66 -5.32
CA ARG A 120 7.62 15.27 -6.15
C ARG A 120 6.51 15.86 -5.28
N PHE A 121 5.83 16.89 -5.78
CA PHE A 121 4.63 17.39 -5.11
C PHE A 121 3.49 16.37 -5.22
N ILE A 122 2.78 16.14 -4.12
CA ILE A 122 1.67 15.19 -4.04
C ILE A 122 0.50 15.93 -3.41
N PRO A 123 -0.61 16.14 -4.14
CA PRO A 123 -1.73 16.92 -3.64
C PRO A 123 -2.48 16.19 -2.54
N ALA A 124 -2.94 16.92 -1.53
CA ALA A 124 -3.98 16.43 -0.63
C ALA A 124 -5.35 16.54 -1.33
N MET A 125 -6.26 15.62 -1.00
CA MET A 125 -7.67 15.73 -1.37
C MET A 125 -8.34 16.82 -0.51
N PRO A 126 -8.85 17.93 -1.09
CA PRO A 126 -9.28 19.10 -0.31
C PRO A 126 -10.39 18.83 0.72
N ASN A 127 -11.30 17.90 0.42
CA ASN A 127 -12.48 17.61 1.23
C ASN A 127 -12.43 16.21 1.85
N ALA A 128 -11.24 15.66 2.12
CA ALA A 128 -11.11 14.28 2.62
C ALA A 128 -11.83 14.04 3.97
N ASP A 129 -12.03 15.10 4.75
CA ASP A 129 -12.63 15.03 6.08
C ASP A 129 -14.16 15.15 6.07
N ASP A 130 -14.72 15.82 5.05
CA ASP A 130 -16.16 16.05 4.88
C ASP A 130 -16.81 14.84 4.19
N LEU A 131 -17.46 13.99 4.98
CA LEU A 131 -18.10 12.77 4.48
C LEU A 131 -19.22 13.06 3.46
N ASP A 132 -19.85 14.23 3.51
CA ASP A 132 -20.93 14.61 2.60
C ASP A 132 -20.43 15.35 1.35
N ALA A 133 -19.13 15.61 1.27
CA ALA A 133 -18.52 16.20 0.09
C ALA A 133 -18.58 15.25 -1.13
N PRO A 134 -18.73 15.81 -2.34
CA PRO A 134 -18.66 15.02 -3.56
C PRO A 134 -17.26 14.45 -3.78
N ILE A 135 -17.18 13.29 -4.43
CA ILE A 135 -15.91 12.68 -4.81
C ILE A 135 -15.33 13.44 -6.02
N ILE A 136 -14.42 14.39 -5.76
CA ILE A 136 -13.73 15.18 -6.79
C ILE A 136 -12.30 15.48 -6.33
N TYR A 137 -11.29 15.02 -7.07
CA TYR A 137 -9.88 15.39 -6.82
C TYR A 137 -9.00 15.16 -8.06
N GLN A 138 -7.81 15.76 -8.04
CA GLN A 138 -6.75 15.47 -9.00
C GLN A 138 -5.59 14.77 -8.28
N ASP A 139 -5.07 13.69 -8.84
CA ASP A 139 -3.94 12.96 -8.25
C ASP A 139 -2.58 13.51 -8.72
N ALA A 140 -1.48 13.01 -8.13
CA ALA A 140 -0.11 13.44 -8.44
C ALA A 140 0.33 13.19 -9.90
N SER A 141 -0.40 12.34 -10.66
CA SER A 141 -0.17 12.15 -12.10
C SER A 141 -0.95 13.15 -12.96
N GLY A 142 -1.72 14.04 -12.32
CA GLY A 142 -2.60 14.99 -12.99
C GLY A 142 -3.94 14.39 -13.39
N LYS A 143 -4.24 13.13 -13.01
CA LYS A 143 -5.50 12.46 -13.35
C LYS A 143 -6.63 13.02 -12.50
N HIS A 144 -7.65 13.55 -13.15
CA HIS A 144 -8.91 13.96 -12.52
C HIS A 144 -9.77 12.73 -12.20
N VAL A 145 -10.20 12.64 -10.94
CA VAL A 145 -11.12 11.62 -10.43
C VAL A 145 -12.38 12.34 -9.95
N GLU A 146 -13.50 11.99 -10.58
CA GLU A 146 -14.83 12.48 -10.23
C GLU A 146 -15.82 11.34 -10.40
N VAL A 147 -16.76 11.23 -9.45
CA VAL A 147 -17.84 10.24 -9.49
C VAL A 147 -19.18 10.93 -9.20
N PRO A 148 -19.90 11.35 -10.25
CA PRO A 148 -21.12 12.14 -10.07
C PRO A 148 -22.19 11.43 -9.23
N GLY A 149 -22.79 12.18 -8.30
CA GLY A 149 -23.87 11.69 -7.46
C GLY A 149 -23.45 10.75 -6.34
N LEU A 150 -22.15 10.60 -6.09
CA LEU A 150 -21.60 9.93 -4.91
C LEU A 150 -20.84 10.91 -4.02
N THR A 151 -20.96 10.69 -2.71
CA THR A 151 -20.19 11.37 -1.65
C THR A 151 -19.18 10.40 -1.03
N LEU A 152 -18.25 10.89 -0.21
CA LEU A 152 -17.36 10.01 0.55
C LEU A 152 -18.14 9.04 1.45
N ARG A 153 -19.21 9.51 2.09
CA ARG A 153 -20.12 8.70 2.92
C ARG A 153 -20.76 7.58 2.12
N SER A 154 -21.14 7.85 0.87
CA SER A 154 -21.78 6.86 0.00
C SER A 154 -20.89 5.63 -0.25
N CYS A 155 -19.57 5.81 -0.23
CA CYS A 155 -18.59 4.76 -0.43
C CYS A 155 -18.06 4.15 0.87
N LEU A 156 -18.45 4.69 2.03
CA LEU A 156 -17.92 4.30 3.33
C LEU A 156 -18.53 2.96 3.77
N ILE A 157 -17.67 2.05 4.19
CA ILE A 157 -18.06 0.72 4.68
C ILE A 157 -17.92 0.66 6.20
N ARG A 158 -16.92 1.37 6.74
CA ARG A 158 -16.67 1.50 8.19
C ARG A 158 -16.04 2.85 8.53
N GLY A 159 -16.23 3.29 9.76
CA GLY A 159 -15.60 4.50 10.31
C GLY A 159 -16.43 5.78 10.17
N GLU A 160 -17.76 5.65 10.13
CA GLU A 160 -18.68 6.80 10.13
C GLU A 160 -18.80 7.44 11.52
N GLU A 161 -18.62 6.63 12.57
CA GLU A 161 -18.76 7.03 13.97
C GLU A 161 -17.79 8.18 14.33
N PRO A 162 -18.20 9.16 15.16
CA PRO A 162 -17.36 10.30 15.54
C PRO A 162 -16.05 9.97 16.26
N GLU A 163 -15.90 8.74 16.74
CA GLU A 163 -14.77 8.21 17.51
C GLU A 163 -13.92 7.24 16.68
N ALA A 164 -14.27 7.04 15.40
CA ALA A 164 -13.51 6.16 14.51
C ALA A 164 -12.05 6.62 14.41
N ILE A 165 -11.10 5.70 14.53
CA ILE A 165 -9.66 6.01 14.34
C ILE A 165 -9.31 6.01 12.84
N VAL A 166 -9.98 5.16 12.06
CA VAL A 166 -9.76 4.98 10.63
C VAL A 166 -11.09 4.86 9.91
N ARG A 167 -11.07 5.17 8.61
CA ARG A 167 -12.19 5.00 7.68
C ARG A 167 -11.82 3.95 6.65
N CYS A 168 -12.77 3.12 6.27
CA CYS A 168 -12.61 2.14 5.19
C CYS A 168 -13.72 2.33 4.17
N SER A 169 -13.36 2.54 2.92
CA SER A 169 -14.30 2.79 1.82
C SER A 169 -13.99 1.94 0.59
N LEU A 170 -14.93 1.91 -0.35
CA LEU A 170 -14.65 1.50 -1.72
C LEU A 170 -13.63 2.45 -2.36
N ASP A 171 -12.80 1.93 -3.26
CA ASP A 171 -11.87 2.74 -4.05
C ASP A 171 -12.62 3.65 -5.04
N PHE A 172 -12.37 4.96 -4.95
CA PHE A 172 -13.04 5.96 -5.80
C PHE A 172 -12.73 5.82 -7.29
N GLN A 173 -11.66 5.10 -7.64
CA GLN A 173 -11.35 4.79 -9.03
C GLN A 173 -12.11 3.56 -9.57
N GLY A 174 -12.90 2.87 -8.75
CA GLY A 174 -13.74 1.73 -9.12
C GLY A 174 -12.97 0.42 -9.31
N ARG A 175 -11.83 0.27 -8.62
CA ARG A 175 -11.06 -0.99 -8.62
C ARG A 175 -11.63 -1.94 -7.57
N SER A 176 -11.32 -3.23 -7.71
CA SER A 176 -11.67 -4.27 -6.73
C SER A 176 -10.78 -4.19 -5.50
N CYS A 177 -10.83 -3.05 -4.81
CA CYS A 177 -10.09 -2.85 -3.58
C CYS A 177 -10.84 -1.94 -2.60
N TYR A 178 -10.56 -2.16 -1.32
CA TYR A 178 -10.91 -1.23 -0.26
C TYR A 178 -9.76 -0.27 -0.01
N VAL A 179 -10.09 0.91 0.48
CA VAL A 179 -9.13 1.94 0.86
C VAL A 179 -9.34 2.29 2.32
N VAL A 180 -8.32 2.06 3.15
CA VAL A 180 -8.30 2.46 4.55
C VAL A 180 -7.49 3.74 4.69
N VAL A 181 -8.04 4.75 5.38
CA VAL A 181 -7.40 6.04 5.65
C VAL A 181 -7.55 6.40 7.13
N MET A 182 -6.67 7.26 7.64
CA MET A 182 -6.85 7.83 8.98
C MET A 182 -8.10 8.69 9.04
N ALA A 183 -8.89 8.56 10.10
CA ALA A 183 -10.02 9.43 10.34
C ALA A 183 -9.54 10.81 10.87
N PRO A 184 -10.27 11.91 10.62
CA PRO A 184 -9.83 13.27 10.97
C PRO A 184 -9.64 13.51 12.47
N ASN A 185 -10.37 12.75 13.28
CA ASN A 185 -10.39 12.75 14.74
C ASN A 185 -9.34 11.83 15.39
N SER A 186 -8.59 11.04 14.60
CA SER A 186 -7.48 10.24 15.13
C SER A 186 -6.37 11.11 15.71
N ARG A 187 -5.57 10.56 16.63
CA ARG A 187 -4.49 11.32 17.30
C ARG A 187 -3.45 11.78 16.27
N ALA A 188 -3.08 10.92 15.34
CA ALA A 188 -2.18 11.27 14.24
C ALA A 188 -2.74 12.38 13.34
N SER A 189 -4.01 12.30 12.91
CA SER A 189 -4.63 13.35 12.09
C SER A 189 -4.75 14.68 12.84
N LEU A 190 -5.10 14.64 14.12
CA LEU A 190 -5.14 15.83 14.98
C LEU A 190 -3.74 16.42 15.21
N ALA A 191 -2.68 15.60 15.21
CA ALA A 191 -1.31 16.09 15.29
C ALA A 191 -0.86 16.76 13.98
N ALA A 192 -1.12 16.13 12.83
CA ALA A 192 -0.75 16.66 11.52
C ALA A 192 -1.51 17.96 11.18
N SER A 193 -2.81 18.01 11.47
CA SER A 193 -3.66 19.18 11.16
C SER A 193 -3.24 20.46 11.90
N LYS A 194 -2.56 20.36 13.05
CA LYS A 194 -1.98 21.53 13.76
C LYS A 194 -0.97 22.28 12.89
N ASN A 195 -0.34 21.59 11.94
CA ASN A 195 0.61 22.16 10.99
C ASN A 195 -0.01 22.37 9.60
N SER A 196 -1.33 22.24 9.45
CA SER A 196 -2.02 22.19 8.15
C SER A 196 -1.50 21.07 7.24
N GLU A 197 -1.07 19.96 7.85
CA GLU A 197 -0.58 18.76 7.17
C GLU A 197 -1.56 17.59 7.32
N VAL A 198 -1.28 16.52 6.59
CA VAL A 198 -2.02 15.24 6.66
C VAL A 198 -1.04 14.14 7.05
N VAL A 199 -1.52 13.06 7.65
CA VAL A 199 -0.66 11.90 7.95
C VAL A 199 -0.15 11.29 6.65
N ARG A 200 1.17 11.12 6.52
CA ARG A 200 1.81 10.67 5.27
C ARG A 200 2.50 9.31 5.38
N ARG A 201 2.89 8.91 6.58
CA ARG A 201 3.67 7.70 6.87
C ARG A 201 3.11 6.97 8.08
N GLN A 202 3.37 5.66 8.10
CA GLN A 202 2.92 4.81 9.20
C GLN A 202 3.74 5.01 10.48
N SER A 203 4.97 5.48 10.36
CA SER A 203 5.83 5.83 11.50
C SER A 203 5.24 6.98 12.34
N GLU A 204 4.32 7.78 11.77
CA GLU A 204 3.61 8.86 12.46
C GLU A 204 2.45 8.37 13.34
N LEU A 205 1.99 7.13 13.15
CA LEU A 205 0.92 6.53 13.96
C LEU A 205 1.48 6.03 15.28
N ASP A 206 0.67 6.02 16.34
CA ASP A 206 0.98 5.19 17.52
C ASP A 206 0.57 3.71 17.34
N ASP A 207 0.87 2.86 18.31
CA ASP A 207 0.71 1.40 18.16
C ASP A 207 -0.77 0.98 18.02
N GLU A 208 -1.68 1.68 18.69
CA GLU A 208 -3.13 1.41 18.60
C GLU A 208 -3.66 1.84 17.23
N GLU A 209 -3.25 3.01 16.75
CA GLU A 209 -3.61 3.53 15.44
C GLU A 209 -3.06 2.63 14.32
N LEU A 210 -1.78 2.24 14.42
CA LEU A 210 -1.13 1.33 13.47
C LEU A 210 -1.85 -0.03 13.43
N ALA A 211 -2.12 -0.64 14.58
CA ALA A 211 -2.86 -1.90 14.65
C ALA A 211 -4.27 -1.77 14.06
N THR A 212 -4.99 -0.69 14.39
CA THR A 212 -6.35 -0.46 13.92
C THR A 212 -6.39 -0.23 12.40
N PHE A 213 -5.42 0.50 11.86
CA PHE A 213 -5.30 0.79 10.43
C PHE A 213 -5.18 -0.49 9.60
N TRP A 214 -4.28 -1.39 9.98
CA TRP A 214 -4.14 -2.68 9.28
C TRP A 214 -5.29 -3.65 9.55
N ARG A 215 -5.76 -3.71 10.80
CA ARG A 215 -6.84 -4.63 11.21
C ARG A 215 -8.15 -4.34 10.45
N VAL A 216 -8.51 -3.07 10.29
CA VAL A 216 -9.72 -2.70 9.55
C VAL A 216 -9.64 -3.14 8.09
N GLY A 217 -8.46 -3.02 7.46
CA GLY A 217 -8.23 -3.52 6.11
C GLY A 217 -8.38 -5.04 6.02
N ALA A 218 -7.76 -5.77 6.95
CA ALA A 218 -7.87 -7.23 7.03
C ALA A 218 -9.33 -7.69 7.22
N GLU A 219 -10.03 -7.11 8.18
CA GLU A 219 -11.44 -7.42 8.46
C GLU A 219 -12.35 -7.16 7.26
N ALA A 220 -12.11 -6.09 6.49
CA ALA A 220 -12.89 -5.80 5.29
C ALA A 220 -12.73 -6.88 4.21
N SER A 221 -11.57 -7.55 4.14
CA SER A 221 -11.32 -8.61 3.17
C SER A 221 -11.91 -9.98 3.55
N GLU A 222 -12.27 -10.21 4.82
CA GLU A 222 -12.72 -11.53 5.29
C GLU A 222 -14.02 -12.00 4.63
N SER A 223 -14.94 -11.08 4.30
CA SER A 223 -16.17 -11.41 3.57
C SER A 223 -15.92 -11.93 2.15
N HIS A 224 -14.70 -11.74 1.63
CA HIS A 224 -14.25 -12.25 0.33
C HIS A 224 -13.36 -13.49 0.46
N GLY A 225 -13.20 -14.03 1.67
CA GLY A 225 -12.25 -15.12 1.92
C GLY A 225 -10.79 -14.68 1.85
N GLY A 226 -10.51 -13.42 2.18
CA GLY A 226 -9.17 -12.83 2.23
C GLY A 226 -8.90 -11.80 1.14
N PHE A 227 -7.64 -11.42 1.02
CA PHE A 227 -7.13 -10.43 0.07
C PHE A 227 -6.06 -11.05 -0.83
N ASP A 228 -5.82 -10.44 -2.00
CA ASP A 228 -4.68 -10.81 -2.87
C ASP A 228 -3.41 -10.05 -2.48
N GLU A 229 -3.58 -8.80 -2.05
CA GLU A 229 -2.51 -7.91 -1.63
C GLU A 229 -3.05 -6.78 -0.74
N MET A 230 -2.29 -6.40 0.30
CA MET A 230 -2.44 -5.08 0.92
C MET A 230 -1.26 -4.19 0.55
N HIS A 231 -1.54 -2.96 0.12
CA HIS A 231 -0.55 -2.07 -0.48
C HIS A 231 -0.63 -0.67 0.13
N LEU A 232 0.48 -0.20 0.68
CA LEU A 232 0.64 1.16 1.14
C LEU A 232 1.76 1.86 0.35
N ASN A 233 1.51 3.11 -0.02
CA ASN A 233 2.49 3.97 -0.65
C ASN A 233 2.92 5.07 0.32
N ALA A 234 4.23 5.31 0.40
CA ALA A 234 4.83 6.40 1.16
C ALA A 234 5.73 7.26 0.26
N GLY A 235 5.87 8.54 0.63
CA GLY A 235 6.68 9.51 -0.11
C GLY A 235 6.19 9.64 -1.55
N ASN A 236 7.11 9.63 -2.51
CA ASN A 236 6.84 9.87 -3.93
C ASN A 236 5.89 8.87 -4.58
N PHE A 237 5.72 7.68 -4.02
CA PHE A 237 4.78 6.70 -4.55
C PHE A 237 3.32 7.02 -4.23
N GLN A 238 3.05 7.99 -3.37
CA GLN A 238 1.70 8.44 -3.11
C GLN A 238 1.14 9.19 -4.32
N ASN A 239 -0.13 8.91 -4.65
CA ASN A 239 -0.87 9.66 -5.66
C ASN A 239 -1.73 10.77 -5.03
N VAL A 240 -2.05 10.63 -3.74
CA VAL A 240 -2.68 11.65 -2.89
C VAL A 240 -1.92 11.67 -1.57
N ALA A 241 -1.76 12.84 -0.96
CA ALA A 241 -0.87 13.03 0.19
C ALA A 241 -1.30 12.23 1.44
N HIS A 242 -2.60 11.99 1.58
CA HIS A 242 -3.16 11.17 2.65
C HIS A 242 -2.58 9.76 2.59
N MET A 243 -2.07 9.27 3.71
CA MET A 243 -1.74 7.87 3.88
C MET A 243 -3.00 7.02 3.65
N HIS A 244 -2.86 6.02 2.78
CA HIS A 244 -3.94 5.11 2.46
C HIS A 244 -3.42 3.70 2.20
N LEU A 245 -4.08 2.72 2.80
CA LEU A 245 -3.84 1.31 2.59
C LEU A 245 -4.87 0.78 1.60
N LYS A 246 -4.42 0.23 0.49
CA LYS A 246 -5.27 -0.45 -0.48
C LYS A 246 -5.32 -1.93 -0.17
N VAL A 247 -6.51 -2.50 -0.03
CA VAL A 247 -6.73 -3.92 0.19
C VAL A 247 -7.33 -4.50 -1.08
N TRP A 248 -6.50 -5.11 -1.90
CA TRP A 248 -6.88 -5.69 -3.19
C TRP A 248 -7.51 -7.06 -2.99
N ILE A 249 -8.61 -7.27 -3.71
CA ILE A 249 -9.41 -8.48 -3.68
C ILE A 249 -9.62 -8.96 -5.11
N ASP A 250 -9.63 -10.28 -5.27
CA ASP A 250 -9.98 -10.91 -6.54
C ASP A 250 -11.29 -10.33 -7.08
N LEU A 251 -11.27 -9.93 -8.36
CA LEU A 251 -12.38 -9.22 -8.98
C LEU A 251 -13.67 -10.04 -8.91
N THR A 252 -13.60 -11.35 -9.12
CA THR A 252 -14.78 -12.23 -9.11
C THR A 252 -15.40 -12.28 -7.71
N LYS A 253 -14.56 -12.43 -6.68
CA LYS A 253 -15.01 -12.41 -5.27
C LYS A 253 -15.48 -11.03 -4.81
N PHE A 254 -14.94 -9.96 -5.37
CA PHE A 254 -15.38 -8.60 -5.06
C PHE A 254 -16.75 -8.32 -5.69
N GLU A 255 -16.91 -8.65 -6.98
CA GLU A 255 -18.16 -8.45 -7.72
C GLU A 255 -19.29 -9.33 -7.20
N SER A 256 -19.02 -10.52 -6.65
CA SER A 256 -20.06 -11.36 -6.05
C SER A 256 -20.78 -10.70 -4.88
N LEU A 257 -20.14 -9.74 -4.19
CA LEU A 257 -20.74 -8.97 -3.10
C LEU A 257 -21.32 -7.63 -3.58
N TRP A 258 -20.61 -6.93 -4.45
CA TRP A 258 -20.92 -5.53 -4.78
C TRP A 258 -21.72 -5.33 -6.07
N SER A 259 -21.77 -6.33 -6.96
CA SER A 259 -22.56 -6.23 -8.20
C SER A 259 -24.04 -5.96 -7.90
N GLY A 260 -24.63 -5.02 -8.63
CA GLY A 260 -26.01 -4.58 -8.44
C GLY A 260 -26.22 -3.54 -7.32
N GLN A 261 -25.19 -3.21 -6.53
CA GLN A 261 -25.27 -2.09 -5.59
C GLN A 261 -25.01 -0.75 -6.30
N ASP A 262 -25.90 0.23 -6.11
CA ASP A 262 -25.85 1.53 -6.82
C ASP A 262 -24.48 2.24 -6.70
N VAL A 263 -23.88 2.22 -5.51
CA VAL A 263 -22.56 2.80 -5.27
C VAL A 263 -21.47 2.14 -6.15
N TYR A 264 -21.45 0.80 -6.21
CA TYR A 264 -20.45 0.06 -6.98
C TYR A 264 -20.66 0.24 -8.48
N GLU A 265 -21.90 0.17 -8.96
CA GLU A 265 -22.23 0.33 -10.37
C GLU A 265 -21.81 1.71 -10.90
N LYS A 266 -22.00 2.78 -10.12
CA LYS A 266 -21.54 4.13 -10.46
C LYS A 266 -20.00 4.23 -10.51
N LEU A 267 -19.31 3.68 -9.50
CA LEU A 267 -17.85 3.65 -9.47
C LEU A 267 -17.27 2.87 -10.66
N TYR A 268 -17.86 1.72 -10.97
CA TYR A 268 -17.45 0.85 -12.06
C TYR A 268 -17.72 1.49 -13.44
N ALA A 269 -18.88 2.11 -13.63
CA ALA A 269 -19.20 2.84 -14.85
C ALA A 269 -18.20 3.98 -15.11
N GLU A 270 -17.84 4.73 -14.07
CA GLU A 270 -16.84 5.79 -14.17
C GLU A 270 -15.43 5.26 -14.45
N ARG A 271 -15.05 4.12 -13.86
CA ARG A 271 -13.81 3.42 -14.24
C ARG A 271 -13.79 3.10 -15.73
N LYS A 272 -14.85 2.48 -16.24
CA LYS A 272 -14.97 2.13 -17.67
C LYS A 272 -14.96 3.35 -18.57
N ARG A 273 -15.55 4.47 -18.14
CA ARG A 273 -15.50 5.73 -18.89
C ARG A 273 -14.07 6.28 -18.98
N ARG A 274 -13.29 6.20 -17.89
CA ARG A 274 -11.89 6.65 -17.84
C ARG A 274 -10.93 5.74 -18.63
N GLU A 275 -11.22 4.45 -18.73
CA GLU A 275 -10.43 3.49 -19.52
C GLU A 275 -10.62 3.63 -21.05
N LYS A 276 -11.71 4.26 -21.51
CA LYS A 276 -11.95 4.45 -22.95
C LYS A 276 -10.91 5.40 -23.55
N PRO A 277 -10.26 5.05 -24.67
CA PRO A 277 -9.35 5.94 -25.37
C PRO A 277 -10.05 7.26 -25.70
N LYS A 278 -9.45 8.39 -25.36
CA LYS A 278 -9.94 9.70 -25.80
C LYS A 278 -9.84 9.75 -27.33
N LYS A 279 -10.96 9.53 -28.03
CA LYS A 279 -11.06 9.72 -29.48
C LYS A 279 -10.61 11.15 -29.81
N GLY A 280 -9.44 11.28 -30.44
CA GLY A 280 -8.96 12.55 -30.99
C GLY A 280 -7.90 13.31 -30.18
N ALA A 281 -7.32 12.74 -29.12
CA ALA A 281 -6.06 13.27 -28.61
C ALA A 281 -4.94 12.84 -29.59
N PRO A 282 -4.27 13.77 -30.30
CA PRO A 282 -3.03 13.41 -30.98
C PRO A 282 -2.09 12.82 -29.93
N ALA A 283 -1.41 11.72 -30.26
CA ALA A 283 -0.36 11.20 -29.40
C ALA A 283 0.69 12.30 -29.27
N GLU A 284 0.66 13.06 -28.17
CA GLU A 284 1.83 13.80 -27.73
C GLU A 284 2.91 12.74 -27.56
N ALA A 285 3.90 12.78 -28.44
CA ALA A 285 5.09 11.98 -28.30
C ALA A 285 5.59 12.20 -26.88
N ALA A 286 5.64 11.13 -26.08
CA ALA A 286 6.29 11.20 -24.78
C ALA A 286 7.66 11.85 -25.02
N PRO A 287 8.01 12.92 -24.29
CA PRO A 287 9.37 13.44 -24.38
C PRO A 287 10.28 12.26 -24.12
N ALA A 288 11.21 12.01 -25.06
CA ALA A 288 12.24 11.01 -24.83
C ALA A 288 12.85 11.35 -23.48
N GLU A 289 12.75 10.44 -22.51
CA GLU A 289 13.53 10.52 -21.28
C GLU A 289 15.00 10.45 -21.73
N GLU A 290 15.60 11.62 -21.98
CA GLU A 290 17.04 11.76 -21.92
C GLU A 290 17.41 11.35 -20.50
N LEU A 291 17.89 10.12 -20.37
CA LEU A 291 18.64 9.69 -19.20
C LEU A 291 19.69 10.77 -18.96
N ASP A 292 19.50 11.51 -17.87
CA ASP A 292 20.43 12.53 -17.41
C ASP A 292 21.84 11.92 -17.45
N GLU A 293 22.70 12.44 -18.33
CA GLU A 293 24.05 11.90 -18.54
C GLU A 293 24.84 11.92 -17.22
N GLU A 294 24.48 12.79 -16.27
CA GLU A 294 25.00 12.79 -14.90
C GLU A 294 24.62 11.53 -14.11
N LEU A 295 23.38 11.03 -14.25
CA LEU A 295 22.94 9.80 -13.59
C LEU A 295 23.62 8.57 -14.20
N ALA A 296 23.80 8.55 -15.52
CA ALA A 296 24.55 7.49 -16.19
C ALA A 296 26.03 7.47 -15.78
N ALA A 297 26.65 8.65 -15.63
CA ALA A 297 28.03 8.78 -15.16
C ALA A 297 28.19 8.38 -13.68
N ALA A 298 27.23 8.72 -12.83
CA ALA A 298 27.23 8.34 -11.41
C ALA A 298 27.11 6.82 -11.21
N ILE A 299 26.30 6.14 -12.04
CA ILE A 299 26.16 4.68 -12.02
C ILE A 299 27.46 4.00 -12.46
N ALA A 300 28.12 4.50 -13.52
CA ALA A 300 29.38 3.95 -14.00
C ALA A 300 30.50 4.03 -12.93
N LEU A 301 30.58 5.16 -12.22
CA LEU A 301 31.58 5.37 -11.16
C LEU A 301 31.38 4.46 -9.94
N SER A 302 30.12 4.09 -9.62
CA SER A 302 29.81 3.17 -8.52
C SER A 302 30.17 1.72 -8.84
N MET A 303 30.12 1.30 -10.11
CA MET A 303 30.42 -0.07 -10.52
C MET A 303 31.92 -0.36 -10.60
N GLU A 304 32.76 0.65 -10.77
CA GLU A 304 34.23 0.49 -10.79
C GLU A 304 34.87 0.42 -9.40
N GLN A 305 34.09 0.69 -8.34
CA GLN A 305 34.55 0.68 -6.94
C GLN A 305 34.09 -0.55 -6.13
N SER A 306 33.43 -1.52 -6.80
CA SER A 306 32.96 -2.80 -6.24
C SER A 306 33.81 -3.97 -6.73
#